data_AF-A0A9D7SDB6-F1
#
_entry.id   AF-A0A9D7SDB6-F1
#
_cell.length_a   1.000
_cell.length_b   1.000
_cell.length_c   1.000
_cell.angle_alpha   90.00
_cell.angle_beta   90.00
_cell.angle_gamma   90.00
#
_symmetry.space_group_name_H-M   'P 1'
#
loop_
_entity.id
_entity.type
_entity.pdbx_description
1 polymer ?
#
loop_
_entity_poly.entity_id
_entity_poly.type
_entity_poly.pdbx_seq_one_letter_code
_entity_poly.pdbx_strand_id
1 'polypeptide(L)'
;MTPFTHKIYIATLVSIVVICTGLLFFYGGSYYGTSLEERFYHQDHKLLKPSGIYGHGLGIVGTLLIIIGVFGYIIRKKMKHNSKLGALKYWLEFHIFLCTLGPIFVLFHTAFKFGGIVSISFWSMVAVVASGVIGRFIYKQIPRTIQGRALDLDEIIGMKNQIHEEFKLILKEQVESNMNYSDLEFALQPNHENLSTTKVFRQYFIHNQQLSEIKNKLTALSIPSNRRKKIVQLIKKEMILKWRIENLKVMQKLFKYWHVIHLPFALIMLIIMIIHVGVTLAFGYKWIF
;
A
#
# COMPACT_ATOMS: atom_id res chain seq x y z
N MET A 1 6.83 -11.99 -14.87
CA MET A 1 7.81 -11.01 -14.35
C MET A 1 8.61 -11.68 -13.25
N THR A 2 9.94 -11.66 -13.32
CA THR A 2 10.79 -12.26 -12.29
C THR A 2 10.73 -11.43 -11.00
N PRO A 3 11.09 -12.00 -9.82
CA PRO A 3 11.12 -11.25 -8.56
C PRO A 3 12.05 -10.03 -8.63
N PHE A 4 13.15 -10.14 -9.36
CA PHE A 4 14.10 -9.05 -9.57
C PHE A 4 13.49 -7.92 -10.40
N THR A 5 12.88 -8.22 -11.55
CA THR A 5 12.18 -7.23 -12.37
C THR A 5 11.04 -6.58 -11.61
N HIS A 6 10.31 -7.33 -10.77
CA HIS A 6 9.27 -6.76 -9.91
C HIS A 6 9.82 -5.77 -8.88
N LYS A 7 10.97 -6.08 -8.28
CA LYS A 7 11.65 -5.18 -7.34
C LYS A 7 12.10 -3.88 -8.03
N ILE A 8 12.68 -3.98 -9.23
CA ILE A 8 13.06 -2.81 -10.03
C ILE A 8 11.83 -1.97 -10.38
N TYR A 9 10.76 -2.61 -10.88
CA TYR A 9 9.52 -1.92 -11.22
C TYR A 9 8.97 -1.09 -10.05
N ILE A 10 8.83 -1.70 -8.87
CA ILE A 10 8.36 -0.98 -7.68
C ILE A 10 9.35 0.12 -7.27
N ALA A 11 10.66 -0.14 -7.31
CA ALA A 11 11.66 0.86 -6.99
C ALA A 11 11.55 2.07 -7.92
N THR A 12 11.41 1.86 -9.23
CA THR A 12 11.22 2.93 -10.21
C THR A 12 9.97 3.76 -9.89
N LEU A 13 8.82 3.13 -9.64
CA LEU A 13 7.59 3.85 -9.30
C LEU A 13 7.75 4.70 -8.03
N VAL A 14 8.36 4.15 -6.99
CA VAL A 14 8.60 4.86 -5.73
C VAL A 14 9.59 6.00 -5.95
N SER A 15 10.69 5.77 -6.69
CA SER A 15 11.67 6.81 -7.03
C SER A 15 11.03 7.96 -7.78
N ILE A 16 10.14 7.71 -8.74
CA ILE A 16 9.40 8.77 -9.45
C ILE A 16 8.59 9.61 -8.46
N VAL A 17 7.83 8.98 -7.57
CA VAL A 17 7.03 9.72 -6.57
C VAL A 17 7.93 10.57 -5.66
N VAL A 18 9.02 10.00 -5.15
CA VAL A 18 9.95 10.69 -4.26
C VAL A 18 10.65 11.85 -4.97
N ILE A 19 11.15 11.62 -6.19
CA ILE A 19 11.83 12.65 -6.99
C ILE A 19 10.86 13.78 -7.34
N CYS A 20 9.67 13.47 -7.88
CA CYS A 20 8.68 14.49 -8.21
C CYS A 20 8.28 15.30 -6.96
N THR A 21 8.05 14.65 -5.83
CA THR A 21 7.72 15.33 -4.57
C THR A 21 8.86 16.22 -4.11
N GLY A 22 10.10 15.71 -4.12
CA GLY A 22 11.30 16.45 -3.76
C GLY A 22 11.52 17.67 -4.65
N LEU A 23 11.33 17.53 -5.97
CA LEU A 23 11.42 18.64 -6.92
C LEU A 23 10.36 19.70 -6.68
N LEU A 24 9.12 19.30 -6.38
CA LEU A 24 8.04 20.23 -6.06
C LEU A 24 8.33 21.03 -4.78
N PHE A 25 8.85 20.38 -3.74
CA PHE A 25 9.27 21.06 -2.52
C PHE A 25 10.50 21.95 -2.73
N PHE A 26 11.46 21.51 -3.54
CA PHE A 26 12.66 22.29 -3.82
C PHE A 26 12.34 23.55 -4.61
N TYR A 27 11.58 23.42 -5.71
CA TYR A 27 11.23 24.54 -6.59
C TYR A 27 10.17 25.46 -5.96
N GLY A 28 9.18 24.88 -5.29
CA GLY A 28 8.08 25.64 -4.69
C GLY A 28 8.30 26.03 -3.23
N GLY A 29 9.41 25.62 -2.60
CA GLY A 29 9.59 25.74 -1.15
C GLY A 29 9.51 27.18 -0.62
N SER A 30 10.17 28.12 -1.30
CA SER A 30 10.10 29.55 -0.98
C SER A 30 8.67 30.09 -1.04
N TYR A 31 7.97 29.77 -2.13
CA TYR A 31 6.59 30.18 -2.36
C TYR A 31 5.62 29.54 -1.36
N TYR A 32 5.68 28.22 -1.19
CA TYR A 32 4.74 27.48 -0.33
C TYR A 32 5.00 27.72 1.16
N GLY A 33 6.25 28.04 1.55
CA GLY A 33 6.60 28.43 2.92
C GLY A 33 6.19 29.85 3.30
N THR A 34 5.97 30.73 2.32
CA THR A 34 5.46 32.09 2.56
C THR A 34 4.01 32.04 3.03
N SER A 35 3.63 32.94 3.95
CA SER A 35 2.25 33.06 4.45
C SER A 35 1.25 33.30 3.31
N LEU A 36 -0.01 32.91 3.51
CA LEU A 36 -1.03 32.99 2.45
C LEU A 36 -1.29 34.43 1.97
N GLU A 37 -1.11 35.41 2.86
CA GLU A 37 -1.31 36.84 2.64
C GLU A 37 -0.12 37.45 1.87
N GLU A 38 1.11 37.13 2.27
CA GLU A 38 2.33 37.67 1.65
C GLU A 38 2.65 37.02 0.30
N ARG A 39 2.07 35.84 0.03
CA ARG A 39 2.30 35.10 -1.20
C ARG A 39 1.97 35.86 -2.46
N PHE A 40 1.07 36.84 -2.39
CA PHE A 40 0.74 37.69 -3.53
C PHE A 40 1.96 38.48 -4.04
N TYR A 41 2.86 38.87 -3.13
CA TYR A 41 4.07 39.64 -3.44
C TYR A 41 5.25 38.76 -3.86
N HIS A 42 5.15 37.43 -3.69
CA HIS A 42 6.20 36.50 -4.08
C HIS A 42 6.35 36.46 -5.61
N GLN A 43 7.58 36.46 -6.11
CA GLN A 43 7.88 36.53 -7.55
C GLN A 43 7.20 35.39 -8.33
N ASP A 44 7.24 34.17 -7.77
CA ASP A 44 6.63 32.97 -8.38
C ASP A 44 5.10 32.89 -8.27
N HIS A 45 4.43 33.86 -7.64
CA HIS A 45 2.98 33.81 -7.43
C HIS A 45 2.20 33.68 -8.74
N LYS A 46 2.63 34.39 -9.79
CA LYS A 46 1.98 34.32 -11.11
C LYS A 46 2.04 32.92 -11.72
N LEU A 47 3.08 32.15 -11.42
CA LEU A 47 3.32 30.83 -12.00
C LEU A 47 2.72 29.70 -11.16
N LEU A 48 2.88 29.78 -9.82
CA LEU A 48 2.56 28.70 -8.88
C LEU A 48 1.18 28.81 -8.23
N LYS A 49 0.47 29.94 -8.37
CA LYS A 49 -0.94 30.03 -7.96
C LYS A 49 -1.81 29.00 -8.73
N PRO A 50 -2.98 28.60 -8.21
CA PRO A 50 -3.82 27.58 -8.86
C PRO A 50 -4.22 27.90 -10.32
N SER A 51 -4.32 29.19 -10.68
CA SER A 51 -4.58 29.67 -12.05
C SER A 51 -3.32 30.02 -12.84
N GLY A 52 -2.13 29.90 -12.25
CA GLY A 52 -0.86 30.08 -12.93
C GLY A 52 -0.52 28.89 -13.82
N ILE A 53 0.41 29.07 -14.76
CA ILE A 53 0.74 28.04 -15.76
C ILE A 53 1.15 26.72 -15.09
N TYR A 54 2.02 26.77 -14.08
CA TYR A 54 2.48 25.57 -13.38
C TYR A 54 1.45 25.06 -12.39
N GLY A 55 0.83 25.94 -11.60
CA GLY A 55 -0.20 25.54 -10.66
C GLY A 55 -1.36 24.84 -11.36
N HIS A 56 -1.92 25.43 -12.42
CA HIS A 56 -3.02 24.86 -13.20
C HIS A 56 -2.60 23.56 -13.91
N GLY A 57 -1.38 23.52 -14.47
CA GLY A 57 -0.82 22.32 -15.10
C GLY A 57 -0.73 21.13 -14.13
N LEU A 58 -0.31 21.37 -12.87
CA LEU A 58 -0.31 20.35 -11.82
C LEU A 58 -1.72 19.82 -11.54
N GLY A 59 -2.74 20.69 -11.58
CA GLY A 59 -4.14 20.29 -11.43
C GLY A 59 -4.58 19.35 -12.55
N ILE A 60 -4.35 19.72 -13.80
CA ILE A 60 -4.71 18.91 -14.98
C ILE A 60 -3.98 17.56 -14.94
N VAL A 61 -2.66 17.57 -14.81
CA VAL A 61 -1.86 16.34 -14.80
C VAL A 61 -2.25 15.48 -13.61
N GLY A 62 -2.40 16.05 -12.42
CA GLY A 62 -2.83 15.34 -11.21
C GLY A 62 -4.19 14.65 -11.38
N THR A 63 -5.17 15.37 -11.92
CA THR A 63 -6.51 14.83 -12.23
C THR A 63 -6.45 13.70 -13.26
N LEU A 64 -5.67 13.87 -14.34
CA LEU A 64 -5.49 12.82 -15.35
C LEU A 64 -4.87 11.56 -14.76
N LEU A 65 -3.84 11.69 -13.90
CA LEU A 65 -3.24 10.55 -13.20
C LEU A 65 -4.28 9.80 -12.36
N ILE A 66 -5.11 10.52 -11.58
CA ILE A 66 -6.18 9.91 -10.76
C ILE A 66 -7.20 9.19 -11.66
N ILE A 67 -7.68 9.82 -12.72
CA ILE A 67 -8.65 9.24 -13.66
C ILE A 67 -8.08 7.96 -14.29
N ILE A 68 -6.87 8.02 -14.85
CA ILE A 68 -6.23 6.86 -15.47
C ILE A 68 -6.04 5.74 -14.45
N GLY A 69 -5.62 6.07 -13.22
CA GLY A 69 -5.43 5.09 -12.15
C GLY A 69 -6.73 4.40 -11.74
N VAL A 70 -7.80 5.15 -11.52
CA VAL A 70 -9.11 4.62 -11.09
C VAL A 70 -9.76 3.81 -12.21
N PHE A 71 -9.93 4.40 -13.40
CA PHE A 71 -10.61 3.74 -14.50
C PHE A 71 -9.80 2.57 -15.06
N GLY A 72 -8.47 2.70 -15.16
CA GLY A 72 -7.59 1.61 -15.60
C GLY A 72 -7.73 0.37 -14.72
N TYR A 73 -7.77 0.55 -13.39
CA TYR A 73 -8.00 -0.56 -12.47
C TYR A 73 -9.41 -1.16 -12.59
N ILE A 74 -10.46 -0.34 -12.68
CA ILE A 74 -11.84 -0.80 -12.83
C ILE A 74 -12.01 -1.62 -14.11
N ILE A 75 -11.52 -1.11 -15.24
CA ILE A 75 -11.57 -1.76 -16.55
C ILE A 75 -10.89 -3.13 -16.47
N ARG A 76 -9.65 -3.18 -15.96
CA ARG A 76 -8.93 -4.44 -15.81
C ARG A 76 -9.64 -5.43 -14.91
N LYS A 77 -10.24 -4.97 -13.81
CA LYS A 77 -10.98 -5.81 -12.85
C LYS A 77 -12.23 -6.42 -13.49
N LYS A 78 -12.90 -5.71 -14.40
CA LYS A 78 -14.07 -6.19 -15.14
C LYS A 78 -13.71 -7.12 -16.31
N MET A 79 -12.61 -6.85 -17.00
CA MET A 79 -12.13 -7.65 -18.13
C MET A 79 -11.44 -8.94 -17.64
N LYS A 80 -12.23 -9.97 -17.33
CA LYS A 80 -11.72 -11.28 -16.88
C LYS A 80 -11.06 -12.11 -17.99
N HIS A 81 -11.44 -11.89 -19.25
CA HIS A 81 -11.07 -12.77 -20.37
C HIS A 81 -9.77 -12.39 -21.09
N ASN A 82 -9.28 -11.15 -20.93
CA ASN A 82 -8.05 -10.69 -21.59
C ASN A 82 -6.83 -10.87 -20.68
N SER A 83 -6.27 -12.08 -20.68
CA SER A 83 -5.02 -12.42 -19.98
C SER A 83 -3.80 -11.66 -20.50
N LYS A 84 -3.86 -11.12 -21.73
CA LYS A 84 -2.77 -10.37 -22.39
C LYS A 84 -2.41 -9.05 -21.71
N LEU A 85 -3.34 -8.44 -20.98
CA LEU A 85 -3.13 -7.14 -20.32
C LEU A 85 -2.41 -7.24 -18.96
N GLY A 86 -1.77 -8.38 -18.65
CA GLY A 86 -0.98 -8.53 -17.42
C GLY A 86 -1.80 -8.85 -16.16
N ALA A 87 -1.13 -9.23 -15.08
CA ALA A 87 -1.77 -9.69 -13.84
C ALA A 87 -2.44 -8.56 -13.06
N LEU A 88 -3.57 -8.85 -12.40
CA LEU A 88 -4.34 -7.88 -11.60
C LEU A 88 -3.49 -7.20 -10.50
N LYS A 89 -2.51 -7.93 -9.95
CA LYS A 89 -1.55 -7.41 -8.98
C LYS A 89 -0.83 -6.14 -9.49
N TYR A 90 -0.36 -6.14 -10.73
CA TYR A 90 0.41 -5.01 -11.29
C TYR A 90 -0.49 -3.80 -11.56
N TRP A 91 -1.74 -4.02 -11.98
CA TRP A 91 -2.71 -2.94 -12.13
C TRP A 91 -3.07 -2.27 -10.81
N LEU A 92 -3.16 -3.06 -9.73
CA LEU A 92 -3.36 -2.49 -8.39
C LEU A 92 -2.12 -1.67 -7.95
N GLU A 93 -0.91 -2.15 -8.25
CA GLU A 93 0.32 -1.41 -7.95
C GLU A 93 0.40 -0.10 -8.75
N PHE A 94 0.06 -0.14 -10.04
CA PHE A 94 -0.01 1.03 -10.90
C PHE A 94 -1.10 2.03 -10.47
N HIS A 95 -2.28 1.54 -10.07
CA HIS A 95 -3.33 2.35 -9.47
C HIS A 95 -2.85 3.08 -8.22
N ILE A 96 -2.19 2.39 -7.30
CA ILE A 96 -1.67 3.01 -6.08
C ILE A 96 -0.63 4.08 -6.43
N PHE A 97 0.25 3.82 -7.39
CA PHE A 97 1.23 4.80 -7.87
C PHE A 97 0.55 6.07 -8.39
N LEU A 98 -0.38 5.93 -9.35
CA LEU A 98 -1.09 7.07 -9.94
C LEU A 98 -1.97 7.82 -8.94
N CYS A 99 -2.68 7.10 -8.07
CA CYS A 99 -3.52 7.66 -7.01
C CYS A 99 -2.72 8.12 -5.78
N THR A 100 -1.38 8.06 -5.81
CA THR A 100 -0.51 8.73 -4.84
C THR A 100 0.11 9.98 -5.47
N LEU A 101 0.67 9.84 -6.68
CA LEU A 101 1.29 10.95 -7.40
C LEU A 101 0.28 12.02 -7.81
N GLY A 102 -0.90 11.62 -8.28
CA GLY A 102 -1.98 12.52 -8.67
C GLY A 102 -2.43 13.44 -7.53
N PRO A 103 -2.79 12.92 -6.34
CA PRO A 103 -3.10 13.76 -5.17
C PRO A 103 -1.97 14.67 -4.71
N ILE A 104 -0.70 14.25 -4.87
CA ILE A 104 0.45 15.14 -4.60
C ILE A 104 0.41 16.34 -5.57
N PHE A 105 0.20 16.11 -6.86
CA PHE A 105 0.12 17.21 -7.83
C PHE A 105 -1.10 18.11 -7.56
N VAL A 106 -2.25 17.51 -7.23
CA VAL A 106 -3.45 18.27 -6.85
C VAL A 106 -3.22 19.09 -5.58
N LEU A 107 -2.52 18.56 -4.57
CA LEU A 107 -2.17 19.30 -3.35
C LEU A 107 -1.32 20.53 -3.65
N PHE A 108 -0.32 20.41 -4.53
CA PHE A 108 0.50 21.55 -4.94
C PHE A 108 -0.27 22.54 -5.83
N HIS A 109 -1.22 22.06 -6.64
CA HIS A 109 -2.14 22.88 -7.42
C HIS A 109 -3.03 23.77 -6.54
N THR A 110 -3.54 23.28 -5.41
CA THR A 110 -4.35 24.13 -4.49
C THR A 110 -3.54 25.25 -3.84
N ALA A 111 -2.21 25.22 -3.99
CA ALA A 111 -1.28 26.05 -3.26
C ALA A 111 -1.57 26.04 -1.75
N PHE A 112 -1.99 24.91 -1.17
CA PHE A 112 -2.31 24.79 0.25
C PHE A 112 -3.35 25.82 0.75
N LYS A 113 -4.21 26.32 -0.16
CA LYS A 113 -5.35 27.19 0.18
C LYS A 113 -6.60 26.32 0.29
N PHE A 114 -7.11 26.17 1.51
CA PHE A 114 -8.30 25.38 1.79
C PHE A 114 -9.47 26.30 2.15
N GLY A 115 -10.45 26.44 1.27
CA GLY A 115 -11.64 27.26 1.50
C GLY A 115 -12.88 26.75 0.75
N GLY A 116 -14.05 26.99 1.33
CA GLY A 116 -15.36 26.68 0.72
C GLY A 116 -15.56 25.20 0.36
N ILE A 117 -16.27 24.94 -0.73
CA ILE A 117 -16.55 23.59 -1.26
C ILE A 117 -15.27 22.82 -1.63
N VAL A 118 -14.18 23.53 -1.95
CA VAL A 118 -12.89 22.94 -2.33
C VAL A 118 -12.26 22.19 -1.15
N SER A 119 -12.47 22.66 0.09
CA SER A 119 -12.02 21.96 1.30
C SER A 119 -12.64 20.58 1.43
N ILE A 120 -13.91 20.40 1.05
CA ILE A 120 -14.60 19.10 1.09
C ILE A 120 -13.95 18.13 0.11
N SER A 121 -13.65 18.58 -1.11
CA SER A 121 -12.91 17.79 -2.11
C SER A 121 -11.54 17.37 -1.59
N PHE A 122 -10.81 18.32 -1.01
CA PHE A 122 -9.48 18.09 -0.48
C PHE A 122 -9.47 17.05 0.64
N TRP A 123 -10.32 17.21 1.67
CA TRP A 123 -10.39 16.26 2.78
C TRP A 123 -10.92 14.89 2.34
N SER A 124 -11.81 14.84 1.36
CA SER A 124 -12.24 13.58 0.73
C SER A 124 -11.06 12.89 0.03
N MET A 125 -10.26 13.63 -0.74
CA MET A 125 -9.04 13.11 -1.37
C MET A 125 -8.05 12.56 -0.32
N VAL A 126 -7.81 13.31 0.76
CA VAL A 126 -6.94 12.86 1.88
C VAL A 126 -7.50 11.58 2.51
N ALA A 127 -8.81 11.50 2.76
CA ALA A 127 -9.45 10.31 3.30
C ALA A 127 -9.34 9.09 2.37
N VAL A 128 -9.46 9.29 1.04
CA VAL A 128 -9.29 8.23 0.03
C VAL A 128 -7.84 7.72 0.02
N VAL A 129 -6.85 8.62 0.05
CA VAL A 129 -5.43 8.24 0.07
C VAL A 129 -5.09 7.49 1.37
N ALA A 130 -5.48 8.04 2.52
CA ALA A 130 -5.24 7.42 3.82
C ALA A 130 -5.92 6.05 3.94
N SER A 131 -7.20 5.95 3.55
CA SER A 131 -7.90 4.67 3.50
C SER A 131 -7.31 3.71 2.47
N GLY A 132 -6.73 4.20 1.38
CA GLY A 132 -6.01 3.39 0.38
C GLY A 132 -4.79 2.69 0.97
N VAL A 133 -4.01 3.37 1.83
CA VAL A 133 -2.87 2.77 2.57
C VAL A 133 -3.36 1.64 3.49
N ILE A 134 -4.44 1.87 4.23
CA ILE A 134 -5.08 0.85 5.09
C ILE A 134 -5.56 -0.33 4.23
N GLY A 135 -6.20 -0.06 3.10
CA GLY A 135 -6.66 -1.06 2.14
C GLY A 135 -5.52 -1.92 1.62
N ARG A 136 -4.37 -1.33 1.27
CA ARG A 136 -3.18 -2.06 0.83
C ARG A 136 -2.59 -2.92 1.95
N PHE A 137 -2.63 -2.45 3.20
CA PHE A 137 -2.24 -3.27 4.34
C PHE A 137 -3.13 -4.52 4.45
N ILE A 138 -4.46 -4.35 4.50
CA ILE A 138 -5.42 -5.45 4.58
C ILE A 138 -5.28 -6.41 3.38
N TYR A 139 -5.14 -5.86 2.17
CA TYR A 139 -4.99 -6.63 0.93
C TYR A 139 -3.79 -7.58 0.97
N LYS A 140 -2.64 -7.16 1.54
CA LYS A 140 -1.44 -8.01 1.66
C LYS A 140 -1.61 -9.18 2.64
N GLN A 141 -2.58 -9.09 3.55
CA GLN A 141 -2.82 -10.11 4.57
C GLN A 141 -3.73 -11.22 4.09
N ILE A 142 -4.57 -10.98 3.08
CA ILE A 142 -5.43 -11.99 2.48
C ILE A 142 -4.62 -12.78 1.44
N PRO A 143 -4.35 -14.08 1.65
CA PRO A 143 -3.67 -14.91 0.67
C PRO A 143 -4.47 -14.97 -0.63
N ARG A 144 -3.82 -14.69 -1.76
CA ARG A 144 -4.43 -14.69 -3.09
C ARG A 144 -3.54 -15.41 -4.08
N THR A 145 -4.17 -16.02 -5.08
CA THR A 145 -3.49 -16.54 -6.26
C THR A 145 -2.84 -15.41 -7.06
N ILE A 146 -1.94 -15.75 -7.99
CA ILE A 146 -1.28 -14.78 -8.89
C ILE A 146 -2.31 -14.00 -9.73
N GLN A 147 -3.44 -14.65 -10.03
CA GLN A 147 -4.59 -14.09 -10.75
C GLN A 147 -5.49 -13.22 -9.85
N GLY A 148 -5.23 -13.17 -8.55
CA GLY A 148 -5.95 -12.33 -7.58
C GLY A 148 -7.17 -12.96 -6.94
N ARG A 149 -7.41 -14.27 -7.14
CA ARG A 149 -8.49 -15.02 -6.44
C ARG A 149 -8.09 -15.17 -4.97
N ALA A 150 -8.99 -14.86 -4.04
CA ALA A 150 -8.78 -15.17 -2.64
C ALA A 150 -8.71 -16.68 -2.47
N LEU A 151 -7.65 -17.16 -1.80
CA LEU A 151 -7.52 -18.57 -1.48
C LEU A 151 -8.53 -18.94 -0.41
N ASP A 152 -9.09 -20.13 -0.53
CA ASP A 152 -9.96 -20.68 0.51
C ASP A 152 -9.14 -21.17 1.71
N LEU A 153 -9.79 -21.30 2.86
CA LEU A 153 -9.15 -21.74 4.09
C LEU A 153 -8.48 -23.11 3.91
N ASP A 154 -9.13 -24.03 3.23
CA ASP A 154 -8.61 -25.38 2.95
C ASP A 154 -7.37 -25.34 2.05
N GLU A 155 -7.35 -24.47 1.04
CA GLU A 155 -6.19 -24.29 0.16
C GLU A 155 -4.99 -23.72 0.95
N ILE A 156 -5.24 -22.80 1.88
CA ILE A 156 -4.18 -22.20 2.71
C ILE A 156 -3.67 -23.22 3.73
N ILE A 157 -4.53 -24.06 4.31
CA ILE A 157 -4.12 -25.17 5.19
C ILE A 157 -3.28 -26.18 4.41
N GLY A 158 -3.67 -26.54 3.19
CA GLY A 158 -2.88 -27.41 2.30
C GLY A 158 -1.49 -26.84 2.04
N MET A 159 -1.39 -25.55 1.69
CA MET A 159 -0.10 -24.86 1.52
C MET A 159 0.73 -24.83 2.81
N LYS A 160 0.10 -24.63 3.97
CA LYS A 160 0.79 -24.66 5.27
C LYS A 160 1.38 -26.04 5.52
N ASN A 161 0.61 -27.10 5.32
CA ASN A 161 1.06 -28.46 5.56
C ASN A 161 2.22 -28.83 4.63
N GLN A 162 2.14 -28.46 3.35
CA GLN A 162 3.27 -28.67 2.42
C GLN A 162 4.54 -27.93 2.88
N ILE A 163 4.42 -26.66 3.28
CA ILE A 163 5.56 -25.88 3.77
C ILE A 163 6.09 -26.43 5.10
N HIS A 164 5.21 -26.93 5.97
CA HIS A 164 5.60 -27.54 7.24
C HIS A 164 6.36 -28.86 7.02
N GLU A 165 5.95 -29.68 6.04
CA GLU A 165 6.68 -30.89 5.67
C GLU A 165 8.03 -30.55 5.01
N GLU A 166 8.09 -29.58 4.09
CA GLU A 166 9.36 -29.08 3.53
C GLU A 166 10.28 -28.53 4.64
N PHE A 167 9.71 -27.81 5.61
CA PHE A 167 10.43 -27.27 6.75
C PHE A 167 10.98 -28.38 7.64
N LYS A 168 10.18 -29.39 7.94
CA LYS A 168 10.56 -30.57 8.71
C LYS A 168 11.69 -31.35 8.03
N LEU A 169 11.63 -31.52 6.72
CA LEU A 169 12.68 -32.17 5.93
C LEU A 169 14.01 -31.39 5.99
N ILE A 170 13.96 -30.07 5.73
CA ILE A 170 15.15 -29.20 5.77
C ILE A 170 15.74 -29.15 7.18
N LEU A 171 14.90 -29.09 8.22
CA LEU A 171 15.38 -29.13 9.60
C LEU A 171 15.99 -30.47 9.95
N LYS A 172 15.35 -31.59 9.58
CA LYS A 172 15.89 -32.93 9.85
C LYS A 172 17.26 -33.14 9.20
N GLU A 173 17.42 -32.67 7.96
CA GLU A 173 18.69 -32.70 7.22
C GLU A 173 19.77 -31.77 7.82
N GLN A 174 19.37 -30.65 8.43
CA GLN A 174 20.32 -29.65 8.97
C GLN A 174 20.62 -29.77 10.47
N VAL A 175 19.78 -30.49 11.23
CA VAL A 175 19.73 -30.51 12.70
C VAL A 175 19.92 -31.94 13.25
N GLU A 176 20.68 -32.77 12.55
CA GLU A 176 20.94 -34.17 12.91
C GLU A 176 21.96 -34.36 14.06
N SER A 177 22.28 -33.32 14.85
CA SER A 177 23.22 -33.46 15.97
C SER A 177 22.92 -32.50 17.14
N ASN A 178 21.99 -32.83 18.04
CA ASN A 178 21.85 -32.25 19.40
C ASN A 178 20.68 -31.26 19.67
N MET A 179 19.61 -31.21 18.87
CA MET A 179 18.43 -30.40 19.24
C MET A 179 17.19 -31.28 19.35
N ASN A 180 16.57 -31.25 20.53
CA ASN A 180 15.33 -31.96 20.82
C ASN A 180 14.19 -31.29 20.03
N TYR A 181 13.72 -31.96 18.99
CA TYR A 181 12.69 -31.51 18.05
C TYR A 181 11.41 -31.03 18.77
N SER A 182 11.13 -31.58 19.95
CA SER A 182 10.00 -31.23 20.82
C SER A 182 9.96 -29.77 21.27
N ASP A 183 11.12 -29.16 21.53
CA ASP A 183 11.19 -27.80 22.11
C ASP A 183 10.89 -26.72 21.07
N LEU A 184 11.22 -27.01 19.80
CA LEU A 184 10.88 -26.16 18.67
C LEU A 184 9.39 -26.27 18.34
N GLU A 185 8.84 -27.48 18.37
CA GLU A 185 7.42 -27.74 18.10
C GLU A 185 6.52 -27.08 19.16
N PHE A 186 6.89 -27.14 20.45
CA PHE A 186 6.18 -26.45 21.53
C PHE A 186 6.21 -24.92 21.38
N ALA A 187 7.35 -24.34 20.97
CA ALA A 187 7.43 -22.90 20.70
C ALA A 187 6.59 -22.46 19.48
N LEU A 188 6.25 -23.39 18.59
CA LEU A 188 5.44 -23.16 17.40
C LEU A 188 3.94 -23.47 17.63
N GLN A 189 3.56 -24.06 18.78
CA GLN A 189 2.17 -24.36 19.09
C GLN A 189 1.35 -23.09 19.41
N PRO A 190 0.06 -23.06 19.04
CA PRO A 190 -0.76 -21.85 19.11
C PRO A 190 -1.23 -21.58 20.53
N ASN A 191 -1.10 -20.32 20.99
CA ASN A 191 -1.90 -19.84 22.12
C ASN A 191 -3.27 -19.41 21.56
N HIS A 192 -4.26 -20.30 21.68
CA HIS A 192 -5.63 -20.08 21.19
C HIS A 192 -6.40 -19.15 22.13
N GLU A 193 -6.12 -17.85 22.08
CA GLU A 193 -7.01 -16.86 22.70
C GLU A 193 -7.99 -16.27 21.68
N ASN A 194 -9.24 -16.04 22.08
CA ASN A 194 -10.23 -15.31 21.29
C ASN A 194 -9.68 -13.93 20.83
N LEU A 195 -9.44 -13.79 19.53
CA LEU A 195 -8.88 -12.57 18.92
C LEU A 195 -9.98 -11.55 18.57
N SER A 196 -9.97 -10.43 19.29
CA SER A 196 -10.62 -9.18 18.87
C SER A 196 -9.81 -8.47 17.78
N THR A 197 -10.46 -7.64 16.95
CA THR A 197 -9.84 -6.86 15.85
C THR A 197 -8.64 -6.00 16.30
N THR A 198 -8.64 -5.49 17.53
CA THR A 198 -7.53 -4.72 18.10
C THR A 198 -6.32 -5.59 18.47
N LYS A 199 -6.55 -6.86 18.87
CA LYS A 199 -5.48 -7.81 19.17
C LYS A 199 -4.70 -8.20 17.90
N VAL A 200 -5.36 -8.24 16.74
CA VAL A 200 -4.75 -8.64 15.46
C VAL A 200 -3.57 -7.74 15.04
N PHE A 201 -3.74 -6.42 15.17
CA PHE A 201 -2.68 -5.46 14.85
C PHE A 201 -1.54 -5.52 15.87
N ARG A 202 -1.87 -5.62 17.16
CA ARG A 202 -0.87 -5.76 18.24
C ARG A 202 -0.04 -7.03 18.08
N GLN A 203 -0.67 -8.15 17.73
CA GLN A 203 -0.01 -9.44 17.55
C GLN A 203 0.90 -9.48 16.32
N TYR A 204 0.62 -8.70 15.28
CA TYR A 204 1.55 -8.49 14.16
C TYR A 204 2.88 -7.86 14.62
N PHE A 205 2.84 -6.88 15.53
CA PHE A 205 4.05 -6.26 16.08
C PHE A 205 4.77 -7.15 17.10
N ILE A 206 4.03 -7.87 17.97
CA ILE A 206 4.61 -8.80 18.95
C ILE A 206 5.39 -9.94 18.28
N HIS A 207 4.96 -10.41 17.10
CA HIS A 207 5.69 -11.45 16.36
C HIS A 207 7.14 -11.07 16.01
N ASN A 208 7.45 -9.79 15.78
CA ASN A 208 8.84 -9.37 15.54
C ASN A 208 9.71 -9.47 16.80
N GLN A 209 9.12 -9.35 17.99
CA GLN A 209 9.81 -9.50 19.27
C GLN A 209 10.12 -10.98 19.56
N GLN A 210 9.16 -11.88 19.32
CA GLN A 210 9.35 -13.33 19.44
C GLN A 210 10.45 -13.87 18.51
N LEU A 211 10.57 -13.31 17.29
CA LEU A 211 11.67 -13.61 16.38
C LEU A 211 13.05 -13.24 16.94
N SER A 212 13.13 -12.18 17.74
CA SER A 212 14.37 -11.79 18.43
C SER A 212 14.73 -12.79 19.53
N GLU A 213 13.76 -13.26 20.30
CA GLU A 213 13.97 -14.29 21.32
C GLU A 213 14.40 -15.63 20.71
N ILE A 214 13.76 -16.06 19.62
CA ILE A 214 14.16 -17.26 18.87
C ILE A 214 15.59 -17.11 18.33
N LYS A 215 15.94 -15.93 17.79
CA LYS A 215 17.31 -15.64 17.33
C LYS A 215 18.33 -15.71 18.46
N ASN A 216 17.98 -15.24 19.66
CA ASN A 216 18.85 -15.29 20.84
C ASN A 216 19.03 -16.73 21.33
N LYS A 217 17.95 -17.54 21.40
CA LYS A 217 18.02 -18.97 21.72
C LYS A 217 18.88 -19.74 20.72
N LEU A 218 18.72 -19.49 19.41
CA LEU A 218 19.55 -20.10 18.36
C LEU A 218 21.03 -19.68 18.43
N THR A 219 21.31 -18.50 19.02
CA THR A 219 22.69 -18.02 19.22
C THR A 219 23.32 -18.67 20.45
N ALA A 220 22.55 -18.89 21.53
CA ALA A 220 23.00 -19.66 22.69
C ALA A 220 23.34 -21.12 22.34
N LEU A 221 22.69 -21.68 21.31
CA LEU A 221 22.92 -23.03 20.80
C LEU A 221 24.12 -23.17 19.85
N SER A 222 24.97 -22.14 19.72
CA SER A 222 26.20 -22.17 18.90
C SER A 222 26.02 -22.54 17.41
N ILE A 223 24.84 -22.28 16.83
CA ILE A 223 24.57 -22.59 15.42
C ILE A 223 25.30 -21.60 14.50
N PRO A 224 25.99 -22.06 13.43
CA PRO A 224 26.67 -21.20 12.46
C PRO A 224 25.75 -20.12 11.88
N SER A 225 26.30 -18.91 11.69
CA SER A 225 25.53 -17.71 11.30
C SER A 225 24.74 -17.88 9.99
N ASN A 226 25.24 -18.69 9.06
CA ASN A 226 24.59 -18.96 7.77
C ASN A 226 23.38 -19.90 7.92
N ARG A 227 23.47 -20.93 8.77
CA ARG A 227 22.36 -21.85 9.08
C ARG A 227 21.28 -21.16 9.91
N ARG A 228 21.67 -20.36 10.91
CA ARG A 228 20.75 -19.55 11.73
C ARG A 228 19.88 -18.62 10.89
N LYS A 229 20.44 -17.95 9.87
CA LYS A 229 19.66 -17.10 8.95
C LYS A 229 18.58 -17.90 8.22
N LYS A 230 18.90 -19.10 7.74
CA LYS A 230 17.98 -19.96 6.99
C LYS A 230 16.84 -20.47 7.89
N ILE A 231 17.17 -20.94 9.09
CA ILE A 231 16.18 -21.39 10.10
C ILE A 231 15.25 -20.24 10.50
N VAL A 232 15.78 -19.06 10.82
CA VAL A 232 14.97 -17.89 11.18
C VAL A 232 14.07 -17.44 10.02
N GLN A 233 14.54 -17.51 8.77
CA GLN A 233 13.71 -17.21 7.60
C GLN A 233 12.55 -18.20 7.44
N LEU A 234 12.78 -19.48 7.72
CA LEU A 234 11.74 -20.51 7.65
C LEU A 234 10.70 -20.35 8.76
N ILE A 235 11.15 -20.20 10.01
CA ILE A 235 10.28 -19.92 11.16
C ILE A 235 9.44 -18.66 10.89
N LYS A 236 10.06 -17.59 10.39
CA LYS A 236 9.34 -16.36 10.02
C LYS A 236 8.26 -16.62 8.97
N LYS A 237 8.52 -17.44 7.95
CA LYS A 237 7.53 -17.79 6.94
C LYS A 237 6.36 -18.56 7.55
N GLU A 238 6.65 -19.56 8.38
CA GLU A 238 5.64 -20.37 9.07
C GLU A 238 4.75 -19.52 9.98
N MET A 239 5.36 -18.66 10.82
CA MET A 239 4.62 -17.74 11.70
C MET A 239 3.73 -16.78 10.91
N ILE A 240 4.22 -16.23 9.79
CA ILE A 240 3.42 -15.35 8.92
C ILE A 240 2.25 -16.12 8.28
N LEU A 241 2.49 -17.33 7.78
CA LEU A 241 1.44 -18.18 7.19
C LEU A 241 0.37 -18.54 8.20
N LYS A 242 0.78 -18.98 9.39
CA LYS A 242 -0.12 -19.30 10.50
C LYS A 242 -0.97 -18.09 10.90
N TRP A 243 -0.35 -16.93 11.08
CA TRP A 243 -1.08 -15.69 11.40
C TRP A 243 -2.10 -15.34 10.31
N ARG A 244 -1.76 -15.54 9.03
CA ARG A 244 -2.70 -15.29 7.91
C ARG A 244 -3.89 -16.25 7.92
N ILE A 245 -3.68 -17.52 8.29
CA ILE A 245 -4.75 -18.51 8.43
C ILE A 245 -5.70 -18.11 9.56
N GLU A 246 -5.14 -17.87 10.75
CA GLU A 246 -5.91 -17.52 11.95
C GLU A 246 -6.75 -16.24 11.74
N ASN A 247 -6.18 -15.27 11.04
CA ASN A 247 -6.81 -13.96 10.84
C ASN A 247 -7.53 -13.82 9.49
N LEU A 248 -7.64 -14.88 8.69
CA LEU A 248 -8.20 -14.80 7.33
C LEU A 248 -9.61 -14.21 7.34
N LYS A 249 -10.51 -14.77 8.17
CA LYS A 249 -11.92 -14.33 8.27
C LYS A 249 -12.02 -12.88 8.75
N VAL A 250 -11.17 -12.47 9.71
CA VAL A 250 -11.12 -11.08 10.20
C VAL A 250 -10.67 -10.14 9.09
N MET A 251 -9.59 -10.48 8.38
CA MET A 251 -9.06 -9.67 7.27
C MET A 251 -10.06 -9.57 6.12
N GLN A 252 -10.76 -10.65 5.77
CA GLN A 252 -11.84 -10.63 4.79
C GLN A 252 -12.99 -9.71 5.23
N LYS A 253 -13.39 -9.73 6.51
CA LYS A 253 -14.42 -8.83 7.06
C LYS A 253 -13.97 -7.38 7.00
N LEU A 254 -12.74 -7.08 7.42
CA LEU A 254 -12.15 -5.74 7.35
C LEU A 254 -12.05 -5.25 5.89
N PHE A 255 -11.72 -6.13 4.95
CA PHE A 255 -11.66 -5.79 3.53
C PHE A 255 -13.03 -5.42 2.95
N LYS A 256 -14.11 -6.09 3.40
CA LYS A 256 -15.48 -5.71 3.04
C LYS A 256 -15.82 -4.31 3.58
N TYR A 257 -15.57 -4.04 4.86
CA TYR A 257 -15.82 -2.70 5.44
C TYR A 257 -14.97 -1.61 4.80
N TRP A 258 -13.70 -1.90 4.53
CA TRP A 258 -12.82 -0.98 3.83
C TRP A 258 -13.40 -0.58 2.47
N HIS A 259 -13.90 -1.54 1.69
CA HIS A 259 -14.55 -1.25 0.42
C HIS A 259 -15.80 -0.37 0.58
N VAL A 260 -16.61 -0.62 1.62
CA VAL A 260 -17.81 0.18 1.93
C VAL A 260 -17.45 1.62 2.30
N ILE A 261 -16.31 1.86 2.94
CA ILE A 261 -15.86 3.21 3.33
C ILE A 261 -15.14 3.91 2.17
N HIS A 262 -14.19 3.22 1.52
CA HIS A 262 -13.32 3.81 0.51
C HIS A 262 -14.08 4.26 -0.75
N LEU A 263 -15.06 3.46 -1.20
CA LEU A 263 -15.77 3.72 -2.45
C LEU A 263 -16.63 5.01 -2.39
N PRO A 264 -17.45 5.27 -1.37
CA PRO A 264 -18.20 6.53 -1.25
C PRO A 264 -17.30 7.76 -1.28
N PHE A 265 -16.19 7.77 -0.52
CA PHE A 265 -15.27 8.91 -0.54
C PHE A 265 -14.63 9.11 -1.91
N ALA A 266 -14.29 8.03 -2.62
CA ALA A 266 -13.78 8.13 -3.99
C ALA A 266 -14.82 8.69 -4.96
N LEU A 267 -16.09 8.29 -4.82
CA LEU A 267 -17.18 8.82 -5.65
C LEU A 267 -17.46 10.30 -5.35
N ILE A 268 -17.52 10.69 -4.08
CA ILE A 268 -17.69 12.09 -3.68
C ILE A 268 -16.56 12.95 -4.25
N MET A 269 -15.31 12.51 -4.09
CA MET A 269 -14.15 13.20 -4.64
C MET A 269 -14.23 13.33 -6.16
N LEU A 270 -14.61 12.27 -6.88
CA LEU A 270 -14.78 12.30 -8.33
C LEU A 270 -15.89 13.26 -8.78
N ILE A 271 -17.04 13.26 -8.09
CA ILE A 271 -18.16 14.16 -8.39
C ILE A 271 -17.75 15.62 -8.17
N ILE A 272 -17.14 15.93 -7.02
CA ILE A 272 -16.69 17.29 -6.72
C ILE A 272 -15.60 17.74 -7.69
N MET A 273 -14.70 16.84 -8.09
CA MET A 273 -13.69 17.12 -9.12
C MET A 273 -14.34 17.48 -10.47
N ILE A 274 -15.36 16.75 -10.92
CA ILE A 274 -16.09 17.06 -12.15
C ILE A 274 -16.76 18.43 -12.05
N ILE A 275 -17.44 18.70 -10.93
CA ILE A 275 -18.08 20.00 -10.69
C ILE A 275 -17.02 21.11 -10.68
N HIS A 276 -15.90 20.91 -9.99
CA HIS A 276 -14.81 21.88 -9.92
C HIS A 276 -14.26 22.22 -11.30
N VAL A 277 -13.94 21.20 -12.11
CA VAL A 277 -13.47 21.39 -13.48
C VAL A 277 -14.53 22.10 -14.33
N GLY A 278 -15.80 21.65 -14.26
CA GLY A 278 -16.91 22.27 -15.00
C GLY A 278 -17.10 23.75 -14.65
N VAL A 279 -17.08 24.09 -13.36
CA VAL A 279 -17.15 25.48 -12.88
C VAL A 279 -15.96 26.29 -13.40
N THR A 280 -14.73 25.77 -13.29
CA THR A 280 -13.55 26.51 -13.78
C THR A 280 -13.63 26.81 -15.28
N LEU A 281 -14.11 25.85 -16.08
CA LEU A 281 -14.31 26.04 -17.52
C LEU A 281 -15.43 27.04 -17.83
N ALA A 282 -16.54 26.99 -17.08
CA ALA A 282 -17.67 27.90 -17.25
C ALA A 282 -17.29 29.36 -16.93
N PHE A 283 -16.45 29.59 -15.91
CA PHE A 283 -15.91 30.90 -15.58
C PHE A 283 -14.70 31.31 -16.44
N GLY A 284 -14.35 30.53 -17.47
CA GLY A 284 -13.33 30.88 -18.45
C GLY A 284 -11.88 30.69 -17.99
N TYR A 285 -11.62 29.98 -16.89
CA TYR A 285 -10.26 29.64 -16.48
C TYR A 285 -9.71 28.54 -17.40
N LYS A 286 -8.90 28.96 -18.38
CA LYS A 286 -8.23 28.09 -19.35
C LYS A 286 -6.73 28.09 -19.10
N TRP A 287 -6.08 26.96 -19.36
CA TRP A 287 -4.67 26.75 -19.02
C TRP A 287 -3.70 27.59 -19.87
N ILE A 288 -3.93 27.68 -21.18
CA ILE A 288 -2.98 28.25 -22.16
C ILE A 288 -3.63 29.31 -23.07
N PHE A 289 -4.96 29.46 -23.05
CA PHE A 289 -5.71 30.27 -24.02
C PHE A 289 -6.76 31.16 -23.38
#